data_AF-A0A672PCJ2-F1
#
_entry.id   AF-A0A672PCJ2-F1
#
_cell.length_a   1.000
_cell.length_b   1.000
_cell.length_c   1.000
_cell.angle_alpha   90.00
_cell.angle_beta   90.00
_cell.angle_gamma   90.00
#
_symmetry.space_group_name_H-M   'P 1'
#
loop_
_entity.id
_entity.type
_entity.pdbx_description
1 polymer ?
#
loop_
_entity_poly.entity_id
_entity_poly.type
_entity_poly.pdbx_seq_one_letter_code
_entity_poly.pdbx_strand_id
1 'polypeptide(L)'
;TGICLHLKLFGKHTRLYGPIWRSRFGPFDVVNVATAELIAQVIRQEGRYPVRTDLPHWKEYRDMRGQAYGIHVDTGPEWYRIRSALNPKMLKLKEAAAYAPIIHEVVSDLLQRVELLRLRSQDQATINDLTSELYKFGFEGISSILFETRLGCLQEEIPTDTLRFISAVNDMLALSETVLFFPRWTRHILPFWKRFVQAWDDLNDVARHLIDRKVKQIHDQVERGEQVEGMYLTYLLSSNKLSLGEVYISLTELLLGGVDTTSNTLSWTLYHLARDAEVQNRLYNEIASVCPNKELPTTEHLTRMPYMKAVIKETLRMYPVVPGNGRLTVDSEVIVDNYWFPKKTQFHLCHYAVSHDESNFPEPERFVPDRWLRDSPSRSQHHPYSSVPFGVGVRACVGKRVAELEMYFALSRLMQHYEVRTEEGAPSIQPKTRTLLIPSKPIDLQFIPRA
;
A
#
# COMPACT_ATOMS: atom_id res chain seq x y z
N THR A 1 11.13 2.70 -19.88
CA THR A 1 9.77 2.71 -20.47
C THR A 1 8.88 1.77 -19.67
N GLY A 2 8.45 2.22 -18.50
CA GLY A 2 7.52 1.46 -17.66
C GLY A 2 6.15 1.37 -18.33
N ILE A 3 5.38 0.35 -17.96
CA ILE A 3 4.07 0.01 -18.51
C ILE A 3 3.04 1.10 -18.15
N CYS A 4 3.16 2.26 -18.81
CA CYS A 4 2.06 3.22 -18.95
C CYS A 4 0.95 2.64 -19.87
N LEU A 5 1.24 1.52 -20.56
CA LEU A 5 0.33 0.88 -21.48
C LEU A 5 -0.87 0.19 -20.80
N HIS A 6 -0.75 -0.42 -19.61
CA HIS A 6 -1.80 -1.32 -19.12
C HIS A 6 -3.15 -0.66 -18.79
N LEU A 7 -3.15 0.55 -18.20
CA LEU A 7 -4.39 1.21 -17.77
C LEU A 7 -5.28 1.60 -18.96
N LYS A 8 -4.68 2.22 -19.99
CA LYS A 8 -5.37 2.56 -21.24
C LYS A 8 -5.70 1.30 -22.05
N LEU A 9 -4.92 0.22 -21.91
CA LEU A 9 -5.21 -1.05 -22.56
C LEU A 9 -6.44 -1.73 -21.98
N PHE A 10 -6.72 -1.67 -20.67
CA PHE A 10 -7.93 -2.28 -20.12
C PHE A 10 -9.20 -1.72 -20.77
N GLY A 11 -9.37 -0.39 -20.78
CA GLY A 11 -10.52 0.23 -21.44
C GLY A 11 -10.57 -0.01 -22.96
N LYS A 12 -9.42 -0.24 -23.62
CA LYS A 12 -9.39 -0.65 -25.04
C LYS A 12 -9.80 -2.11 -25.21
N HIS A 13 -9.27 -3.02 -24.40
CA HIS A 13 -9.55 -4.45 -24.46
C HIS A 13 -10.99 -4.77 -24.09
N THR A 14 -11.55 -4.13 -23.05
CA THR A 14 -12.96 -4.29 -22.70
C THR A 14 -13.88 -3.90 -23.86
N ARG A 15 -13.54 -2.84 -24.62
CA ARG A 15 -14.29 -2.43 -25.81
C ARG A 15 -14.13 -3.39 -26.99
N LEU A 16 -12.97 -4.04 -27.14
CA LEU A 16 -12.68 -4.93 -28.26
C LEU A 16 -13.19 -6.36 -28.05
N TYR A 17 -13.06 -6.88 -26.83
CA TYR A 17 -13.27 -8.30 -26.51
C TYR A 17 -14.42 -8.53 -25.53
N GLY A 18 -15.01 -7.47 -24.97
CA GLY A 18 -16.03 -7.55 -23.94
C GLY A 18 -15.46 -7.63 -22.52
N PRO A 19 -16.33 -7.91 -21.51
CA PRO A 19 -15.98 -7.83 -20.09
C PRO A 19 -15.06 -8.96 -19.59
N ILE A 20 -14.85 -10.00 -20.40
CA ILE A 20 -13.96 -11.13 -20.14
C ILE A 20 -13.08 -11.40 -21.38
N TRP A 21 -11.77 -11.50 -21.20
CA TRP A 21 -10.86 -11.84 -22.30
C TRP A 21 -9.59 -12.53 -21.80
N ARG A 22 -8.93 -13.28 -22.67
CA ARG A 22 -7.66 -13.95 -22.38
C ARG A 22 -6.49 -13.12 -22.93
N SER A 23 -5.42 -12.97 -22.15
CA SER A 23 -4.18 -12.30 -22.55
C SER A 23 -3.00 -13.21 -22.30
N ARG A 24 -2.11 -13.31 -23.29
CA ARG A 24 -0.86 -14.06 -23.19
C ARG A 24 0.32 -13.10 -23.36
N PHE A 25 1.21 -13.06 -22.39
CA PHE A 25 2.40 -12.20 -22.41
C PHE A 25 3.61 -12.96 -21.87
N GLY A 26 4.52 -13.32 -22.76
CA GLY A 26 5.63 -14.21 -22.43
C GLY A 26 5.13 -15.57 -21.90
N PRO A 27 5.59 -16.04 -20.72
CA PRO A 27 5.14 -17.30 -20.13
C PRO A 27 3.77 -17.21 -19.44
N PHE A 28 3.20 -16.01 -19.29
CA PHE A 28 1.95 -15.81 -18.58
C PHE A 28 0.75 -15.92 -19.50
N ASP A 29 -0.27 -16.61 -19.01
CA ASP A 29 -1.55 -16.81 -19.66
C ASP A 29 -2.66 -16.53 -18.65
N VAL A 30 -3.44 -15.48 -18.91
CA VAL A 30 -4.29 -14.86 -17.90
C VAL A 30 -5.67 -14.54 -18.47
N VAL A 31 -6.70 -14.90 -17.73
CA VAL A 31 -8.09 -14.52 -18.00
C VAL A 31 -8.40 -13.24 -17.23
N ASN A 32 -8.71 -12.17 -17.94
CA ASN A 32 -9.03 -10.88 -17.35
C ASN A 32 -10.54 -10.76 -17.19
N VAL A 33 -10.98 -10.24 -16.03
CA VAL A 33 -12.38 -9.94 -15.74
C VAL A 33 -12.49 -8.46 -15.33
N ALA A 34 -13.31 -7.71 -16.04
CA ALA A 34 -13.35 -6.24 -15.95
C ALA A 34 -14.70 -5.65 -15.55
N THR A 35 -15.58 -6.43 -14.92
CA THR A 35 -16.78 -5.92 -14.27
C THR A 35 -16.85 -6.38 -12.82
N ALA A 36 -17.57 -5.63 -11.99
CA ALA A 36 -17.69 -5.93 -10.57
C ALA A 36 -18.38 -7.28 -10.30
N GLU A 37 -19.34 -7.68 -11.15
CA GLU A 37 -20.04 -8.95 -11.04
C GLU A 37 -19.12 -10.13 -11.36
N LEU A 38 -18.33 -10.05 -12.44
CA LEU A 38 -17.39 -11.12 -12.80
C LEU A 38 -16.28 -11.28 -11.77
N ILE A 39 -15.78 -10.16 -11.22
CA ILE A 39 -14.83 -10.19 -10.10
C ILE A 39 -15.45 -10.92 -8.89
N ALA A 40 -16.72 -10.66 -8.58
CA ALA A 40 -17.41 -11.32 -7.48
C ALA A 40 -17.61 -12.82 -7.75
N GLN A 41 -17.94 -13.23 -8.97
CA GLN A 41 -18.05 -14.64 -9.34
C GLN A 41 -16.73 -15.39 -9.12
N VAL A 42 -15.60 -14.80 -9.51
CA VAL A 42 -14.26 -15.39 -9.28
C VAL A 42 -13.99 -15.50 -7.77
N ILE A 43 -14.18 -14.42 -7.01
CA ILE A 43 -13.84 -14.40 -5.57
C ILE A 43 -14.75 -15.32 -4.76
N ARG A 44 -16.04 -15.40 -5.06
CA ARG A 44 -17.00 -16.27 -4.34
C ARG A 44 -16.70 -17.76 -4.50
N GLN A 45 -15.97 -18.14 -5.55
CA GLN A 45 -15.55 -19.51 -5.83
C GLN A 45 -14.13 -19.81 -5.30
N GLU A 46 -13.54 -18.92 -4.51
CA GLU A 46 -12.24 -19.18 -3.88
C GLU A 46 -12.32 -20.33 -2.86
N GLY A 47 -11.27 -21.17 -2.87
CA GLY A 47 -11.08 -22.20 -1.86
C GLY A 47 -10.65 -21.64 -0.50
N ARG A 48 -10.43 -22.54 0.47
CA ARG A 48 -10.01 -22.18 1.84
C ARG A 48 -8.69 -21.40 1.90
N TYR A 49 -7.80 -21.65 0.95
CA TYR A 49 -6.48 -21.02 0.86
C TYR A 49 -6.32 -20.30 -0.49
N PRO A 50 -6.92 -19.10 -0.65
CA PRO A 50 -6.86 -18.39 -1.92
C PRO A 50 -5.41 -18.17 -2.35
N VAL A 51 -5.10 -18.42 -3.62
CA VAL A 51 -3.77 -18.18 -4.20
C VAL A 51 -3.86 -17.01 -5.17
N ARG A 52 -2.87 -16.10 -5.12
CA ARG A 52 -2.76 -14.99 -6.07
C ARG A 52 -1.96 -15.46 -7.29
N THR A 53 -1.17 -14.58 -7.88
CA THR A 53 -0.17 -14.95 -8.89
C THR A 53 1.08 -15.45 -8.19
N ASP A 54 1.70 -16.52 -8.71
CA ASP A 54 3.01 -16.97 -8.25
C ASP A 54 4.07 -15.88 -8.46
N LEU A 55 4.98 -15.73 -7.49
CA LEU A 55 6.15 -14.85 -7.59
C LEU A 55 7.42 -15.70 -7.73
N PRO A 56 7.66 -16.33 -8.91
CA PRO A 56 8.71 -17.33 -9.06
C PRO A 56 10.11 -16.76 -8.81
N HIS A 57 10.33 -15.49 -9.19
CA HIS A 57 11.57 -14.77 -8.95
C HIS A 57 11.88 -14.51 -7.47
N TRP A 58 10.86 -14.27 -6.64
CA TRP A 58 11.04 -14.12 -5.19
C TRP A 58 11.33 -15.48 -4.57
N LYS A 59 10.55 -16.51 -4.94
CA LYS A 59 10.77 -17.89 -4.50
C LYS A 59 12.18 -18.38 -4.83
N GLU A 60 12.61 -18.18 -6.08
CA GLU A 60 13.94 -18.54 -6.57
C GLU A 60 15.06 -17.87 -5.73
N TYR A 61 14.92 -16.59 -5.39
CA TYR A 61 15.86 -15.92 -4.50
C TYR A 61 15.88 -16.54 -3.09
N ARG A 62 14.70 -16.83 -2.51
CA ARG A 62 14.62 -17.46 -1.17
C ARG A 62 15.29 -18.83 -1.15
N ASP A 63 15.02 -19.65 -2.17
CA ASP A 63 15.62 -20.99 -2.33
C ASP A 63 17.15 -20.89 -2.43
N MET A 64 17.66 -19.97 -3.24
CA MET A 64 19.10 -19.72 -3.40
C MET A 64 19.82 -19.31 -2.10
N ARG A 65 19.09 -18.73 -1.14
CA ARG A 65 19.62 -18.26 0.14
C ARG A 65 19.22 -19.17 1.31
N GLY A 66 18.52 -20.28 1.06
CA GLY A 66 18.01 -21.16 2.10
C GLY A 66 17.06 -20.47 3.09
N GLN A 67 16.30 -19.47 2.61
CA GLN A 67 15.41 -18.67 3.45
C GLN A 67 14.01 -19.27 3.53
N ALA A 68 13.32 -19.02 4.64
CA ALA A 68 11.90 -19.33 4.79
C ALA A 68 11.04 -18.54 3.78
N TYR A 69 9.81 -18.99 3.56
CA TYR A 69 8.81 -18.26 2.78
C TYR A 69 7.93 -17.39 3.68
N GLY A 70 7.54 -16.23 3.16
CA GLY A 70 6.60 -15.32 3.81
C GLY A 70 5.21 -15.38 3.20
N ILE A 71 4.34 -14.48 3.65
CA ILE A 71 2.92 -14.40 3.24
C ILE A 71 2.69 -14.12 1.75
N HIS A 72 3.68 -13.57 1.04
CA HIS A 72 3.59 -13.31 -0.39
C HIS A 72 3.90 -14.54 -1.23
N VAL A 73 4.90 -15.33 -0.83
CA VAL A 73 5.39 -16.50 -1.58
C VAL A 73 4.67 -17.78 -1.18
N ASP A 74 4.34 -17.94 0.09
CA ASP A 74 3.75 -19.17 0.60
C ASP A 74 2.28 -19.34 0.16
N THR A 75 1.80 -20.59 0.15
CA THR A 75 0.44 -20.97 -0.24
C THR A 75 -0.14 -22.06 0.67
N GLY A 76 -1.43 -22.39 0.52
CA GLY A 76 -2.04 -23.50 1.24
C GLY A 76 -2.07 -23.33 2.77
N PRO A 77 -1.97 -24.44 3.53
CA PRO A 77 -2.00 -24.42 4.99
C PRO A 77 -0.86 -23.62 5.65
N GLU A 78 0.36 -23.65 5.10
CA GLU A 78 1.51 -22.92 5.68
C GLU A 78 1.32 -21.41 5.56
N TRP A 79 0.90 -20.91 4.39
CA TRP A 79 0.45 -19.53 4.26
C TRP A 79 -0.60 -19.14 5.29
N TYR A 80 -1.59 -20.02 5.53
CA TYR A 80 -2.64 -19.75 6.50
C TYR A 80 -2.13 -19.73 7.94
N ARG A 81 -1.17 -20.59 8.30
CA ARG A 81 -0.50 -20.57 9.60
C ARG A 81 0.22 -19.24 9.81
N ILE A 82 1.06 -18.83 8.86
CA ILE A 82 1.78 -17.54 8.92
C ILE A 82 0.77 -16.40 9.02
N ARG A 83 -0.23 -16.37 8.13
CA ARG A 83 -1.27 -15.34 8.12
C ARG A 83 -2.02 -15.25 9.44
N SER A 84 -2.34 -16.38 10.06
CA SER A 84 -3.03 -16.45 11.34
C SER A 84 -2.18 -15.96 12.51
N ALA A 85 -0.86 -16.08 12.43
CA ALA A 85 0.06 -15.50 13.40
C ALA A 85 0.12 -13.97 13.30
N LEU A 86 0.13 -13.40 12.08
CA LEU A 86 0.24 -11.97 11.83
C LEU A 86 -1.06 -11.18 12.09
N ASN A 87 -2.21 -11.77 11.78
CA ASN A 87 -3.53 -11.10 11.82
C ASN A 87 -3.90 -10.42 13.15
N PRO A 88 -3.69 -11.02 14.34
CA PRO A 88 -4.21 -10.50 15.59
C PRO A 88 -3.76 -9.07 15.88
N LYS A 89 -2.48 -8.77 15.66
CA LYS A 89 -1.91 -7.45 15.93
C LYS A 89 -2.05 -6.43 14.79
N MET A 90 -2.43 -6.85 13.58
CA MET A 90 -2.59 -5.95 12.43
C MET A 90 -4.04 -5.62 12.07
N LEU A 91 -4.97 -6.56 12.28
CA LEU A 91 -6.35 -6.44 11.76
C LEU A 91 -7.42 -6.25 12.84
N LYS A 92 -7.14 -6.63 14.10
CA LYS A 92 -8.07 -6.38 15.20
C LYS A 92 -8.08 -4.88 15.52
N LEU A 93 -9.27 -4.28 15.58
CA LEU A 93 -9.43 -2.83 15.78
C LEU A 93 -8.72 -2.32 17.02
N LYS A 94 -8.87 -3.01 18.17
CA LYS A 94 -8.23 -2.64 19.43
C LYS A 94 -6.70 -2.67 19.35
N GLU A 95 -6.15 -3.69 18.70
CA GLU A 95 -4.69 -3.84 18.58
C GLU A 95 -4.12 -2.82 17.59
N ALA A 96 -4.79 -2.60 16.45
CA ALA A 96 -4.37 -1.59 15.49
C ALA A 96 -4.43 -0.17 16.08
N ALA A 97 -5.46 0.12 16.89
CA ALA A 97 -5.59 1.40 17.59
C ALA A 97 -4.45 1.65 18.58
N ALA A 98 -3.83 0.60 19.13
CA ALA A 98 -2.71 0.73 20.05
C ALA A 98 -1.43 1.29 19.37
N TYR A 99 -1.34 1.29 18.03
CA TYR A 99 -0.25 1.95 17.32
C TYR A 99 -0.42 3.47 17.18
N ALA A 100 -1.57 4.04 17.58
CA ALA A 100 -1.84 5.47 17.41
C ALA A 100 -0.74 6.38 17.99
N PRO A 101 -0.17 6.15 19.21
CA PRO A 101 0.91 6.98 19.72
C PRO A 101 2.15 6.98 18.81
N ILE A 102 2.59 5.81 18.35
CA ILE A 102 3.73 5.66 17.43
C ILE A 102 3.45 6.40 16.12
N ILE A 103 2.25 6.24 15.56
CA ILE A 103 1.86 6.93 14.32
C ILE A 103 1.83 8.44 14.53
N HIS A 104 1.37 8.93 15.69
CA HIS A 104 1.36 10.37 15.98
C HIS A 104 2.75 10.98 16.08
N GLU A 105 3.72 10.26 16.63
CA GLU A 105 5.12 10.72 16.64
C GLU A 105 5.64 10.87 15.21
N VAL A 106 5.47 9.85 14.37
CA VAL A 106 5.91 9.89 12.97
C VAL A 106 5.18 10.98 12.18
N VAL A 107 3.88 11.20 12.42
CA VAL A 107 3.12 12.30 11.80
C VAL A 107 3.60 13.67 12.30
N SER A 108 4.02 13.78 13.55
CA SER A 108 4.59 15.03 14.10
C SER A 108 5.93 15.34 13.44
N ASP A 109 6.75 14.33 13.16
CA ASP A 109 7.99 14.49 12.41
C ASP A 109 7.73 14.84 10.94
N LEU A 110 6.65 14.31 10.34
CA LEU A 110 6.21 14.73 9.01
C LEU A 110 5.84 16.22 8.98
N LEU A 111 5.11 16.72 9.99
CA LEU A 111 4.77 18.14 10.07
C LEU A 111 6.03 19.01 10.18
N GLN A 112 6.99 18.61 11.03
CA GLN A 112 8.27 19.31 11.15
C GLN A 112 9.04 19.30 9.82
N ARG A 113 9.04 18.16 9.12
CA ARG A 113 9.68 18.01 7.81
C ARG A 113 9.01 18.91 6.77
N VAL A 114 7.68 18.94 6.72
CA VAL A 114 6.91 19.83 5.83
C VAL A 114 7.27 21.29 6.11
N GLU A 115 7.28 21.71 7.38
CA GLU A 115 7.63 23.07 7.76
C GLU A 115 9.06 23.45 7.37
N LEU A 116 10.02 22.55 7.60
CA LEU A 116 11.42 22.75 7.24
C LEU A 116 11.59 22.94 5.73
N LEU A 117 10.99 22.07 4.92
CA LEU A 117 11.09 22.11 3.46
C LEU A 117 10.40 23.36 2.91
N ARG A 118 9.22 23.68 3.45
CA ARG A 118 8.49 24.91 3.14
C ARG A 118 9.34 26.15 3.38
N LEU A 119 9.93 26.30 4.56
CA LEU A 119 10.75 27.48 4.89
C LEU A 119 12.01 27.62 4.03
N ARG A 120 12.48 26.54 3.42
CA ARG A 120 13.66 26.53 2.52
C ARG A 120 13.29 26.80 1.06
N SER A 121 12.02 26.74 0.69
CA SER A 121 11.59 27.04 -0.67
C SER A 121 11.67 28.55 -0.94
N GLN A 122 11.85 28.94 -2.20
CA GLN A 122 11.99 30.34 -2.57
C GLN A 122 10.75 31.17 -2.23
N ASP A 123 9.57 30.57 -2.38
CA ASP A 123 8.26 31.17 -2.10
C ASP A 123 7.78 30.91 -0.65
N GLN A 124 8.59 30.23 0.16
CA GLN A 124 8.23 29.77 1.51
C GLN A 124 6.90 28.99 1.57
N ALA A 125 6.53 28.30 0.51
CA ALA A 125 5.28 27.54 0.42
C ALA A 125 5.46 26.18 -0.27
N THR A 126 6.25 26.12 -1.34
CA THR A 126 6.32 24.95 -2.22
C THR A 126 7.22 23.84 -1.68
N ILE A 127 6.67 22.63 -1.63
CA ILE A 127 7.42 21.39 -1.44
C ILE A 127 7.48 20.65 -2.77
N ASN A 128 8.70 20.51 -3.29
CA ASN A 128 8.98 19.76 -4.51
C ASN A 128 9.05 18.25 -4.20
N ASP A 129 8.57 17.44 -5.14
CA ASP A 129 8.52 15.98 -5.07
C ASP A 129 7.98 15.46 -3.72
N LEU A 130 6.79 15.94 -3.35
CA LEU A 130 6.10 15.54 -2.11
C LEU A 130 5.96 14.02 -1.99
N THR A 131 5.87 13.31 -3.12
CA THR A 131 5.80 11.84 -3.15
C THR A 131 7.04 11.20 -2.53
N SER A 132 8.24 11.76 -2.77
CA SER A 132 9.49 11.29 -2.16
C SER A 132 9.54 11.53 -0.65
N GLU A 133 8.96 12.62 -0.15
CA GLU A 133 8.86 12.88 1.29
C GLU A 133 7.82 11.98 1.96
N LEU A 134 6.69 11.74 1.29
CA LEU A 134 5.68 10.80 1.77
C LEU A 134 6.20 9.35 1.76
N TYR A 135 7.10 8.97 0.85
CA TYR A 135 7.78 7.67 0.93
C TYR A 135 8.65 7.53 2.18
N LYS A 136 9.39 8.58 2.56
CA LYS A 136 10.15 8.60 3.82
C LYS A 136 9.22 8.49 5.03
N PHE A 137 8.07 9.15 4.99
CA PHE A 137 7.03 9.04 6.03
C PHE A 137 6.49 7.62 6.15
N GLY A 138 6.02 7.02 5.05
CA GLY A 138 5.50 5.65 5.07
C GLY A 138 6.56 4.67 5.56
N PHE A 139 7.81 4.85 5.13
CA PHE A 139 8.93 4.04 5.57
C PHE A 139 9.22 4.15 7.08
N GLU A 140 9.24 5.36 7.62
CA GLU A 140 9.37 5.60 9.06
C GLU A 140 8.19 4.99 9.83
N GLY A 141 6.96 5.17 9.34
CA GLY A 141 5.72 4.69 9.96
C GLY A 141 5.68 3.17 10.08
N ILE A 142 5.82 2.46 8.96
CA ILE A 142 5.77 1.00 8.99
C ILE A 142 6.97 0.40 9.73
N SER A 143 8.16 1.00 9.63
CA SER A 143 9.35 0.53 10.36
C SER A 143 9.22 0.68 11.87
N SER A 144 8.65 1.80 12.32
CA SER A 144 8.41 2.07 13.75
C SER A 144 7.42 1.07 14.35
N ILE A 145 6.45 0.59 13.57
CA ILE A 145 5.50 -0.43 13.99
C ILE A 145 6.12 -1.83 13.95
N LEU A 146 6.77 -2.19 12.84
CA LEU A 146 7.25 -3.55 12.60
C LEU A 146 8.51 -3.90 13.39
N PHE A 147 9.47 -2.97 13.47
CA PHE A 147 10.75 -3.18 14.14
C PHE A 147 10.82 -2.50 15.50
N GLU A 148 9.77 -1.78 15.90
CA GLU A 148 9.71 -1.03 17.17
C GLU A 148 10.91 -0.08 17.31
N THR A 149 11.33 0.51 16.19
CA THR A 149 12.54 1.33 16.06
C THR A 149 12.30 2.50 15.08
N ARG A 150 12.69 3.71 15.49
CA ARG A 150 12.71 4.90 14.64
C ARG A 150 13.94 4.87 13.71
N LEU A 151 13.75 5.05 12.40
CA LEU A 151 14.83 4.97 11.41
C LEU A 151 15.39 6.34 11.01
N GLY A 152 14.75 7.42 11.46
CA GLY A 152 15.20 8.79 11.21
C GLY A 152 14.98 9.26 9.77
N CYS A 153 14.01 8.70 9.04
CA CYS A 153 13.82 9.01 7.62
C CYS A 153 13.34 10.43 7.35
N LEU A 154 12.72 11.04 8.35
CA LEU A 154 12.16 12.39 8.30
C LEU A 154 13.10 13.45 8.90
N GLN A 155 14.26 13.03 9.41
CA GLN A 155 15.28 13.94 9.93
C GLN A 155 15.94 14.70 8.77
N GLU A 156 16.64 15.78 9.11
CA GLU A 156 17.40 16.54 8.11
C GLU A 156 18.53 15.70 7.51
N GLU A 157 19.32 15.05 8.37
CA GLU A 157 20.36 14.10 7.97
C GLU A 157 19.83 12.67 8.12
N ILE A 158 19.56 12.02 7.00
CA ILE A 158 19.05 10.65 6.99
C ILE A 158 20.23 9.68 7.19
N PRO A 159 20.13 8.71 8.13
CA PRO A 159 21.18 7.72 8.35
C PRO A 159 21.52 6.91 7.09
N THR A 160 22.80 6.60 6.91
CA THR A 160 23.29 5.88 5.71
C THR A 160 22.63 4.50 5.54
N ASP A 161 22.42 3.77 6.63
CA ASP A 161 21.75 2.46 6.58
C ASP A 161 20.30 2.58 6.12
N THR A 162 19.61 3.64 6.54
CA THR A 162 18.24 3.96 6.11
C THR A 162 18.21 4.27 4.61
N LEU A 163 19.15 5.06 4.10
CA LEU A 163 19.26 5.34 2.67
C LEU A 163 19.58 4.09 1.85
N ARG A 164 20.48 3.24 2.34
CA ARG A 164 20.80 1.94 1.73
C ARG A 164 19.55 1.05 1.64
N PHE A 165 18.74 1.04 2.70
CA PHE A 165 17.48 0.29 2.71
C PHE A 165 16.49 0.81 1.66
N ILE A 166 16.23 2.12 1.66
CA ILE A 166 15.30 2.76 0.71
C ILE A 166 15.74 2.48 -0.73
N SER A 167 17.04 2.56 -1.00
CA SER A 167 17.63 2.22 -2.31
C SER A 167 17.38 0.76 -2.67
N ALA A 168 17.64 -0.18 -1.75
CA ALA A 168 17.44 -1.61 -1.96
C ALA A 168 15.97 -1.97 -2.28
N VAL A 169 15.00 -1.36 -1.58
CA VAL A 169 13.57 -1.53 -1.87
C VAL A 169 13.25 -1.07 -3.29
N ASN A 170 13.71 0.13 -3.66
CA ASN A 170 13.45 0.71 -4.98
C ASN A 170 14.05 -0.11 -6.11
N ASP A 171 15.31 -0.55 -5.97
CA ASP A 171 15.98 -1.39 -6.95
C ASP A 171 15.29 -2.76 -7.08
N MET A 172 14.88 -3.38 -5.97
CA MET A 172 14.14 -4.64 -5.97
C MET A 172 12.82 -4.52 -6.74
N LEU A 173 12.01 -3.48 -6.46
CA LEU A 173 10.74 -3.25 -7.16
C LEU A 173 10.95 -2.92 -8.65
N ALA A 174 11.91 -2.05 -8.97
CA ALA A 174 12.19 -1.64 -10.35
C ALA A 174 12.70 -2.80 -11.22
N LEU A 175 13.47 -3.72 -10.64
CA LEU A 175 14.04 -4.86 -11.36
C LEU A 175 13.07 -6.06 -11.45
N SER A 176 12.06 -6.14 -10.57
CA SER A 176 11.13 -7.28 -10.49
C SER A 176 10.46 -7.61 -11.83
N GLU A 177 9.92 -6.61 -12.53
CA GLU A 177 9.30 -6.82 -13.85
C GLU A 177 10.29 -7.34 -14.90
N THR A 178 11.51 -6.79 -14.91
CA THR A 178 12.56 -7.22 -15.85
C THR A 178 12.92 -8.67 -15.59
N VAL A 179 13.10 -9.05 -14.32
CA VAL A 179 13.42 -10.42 -13.89
C VAL A 179 12.31 -11.41 -14.24
N LEU A 180 11.05 -10.98 -14.17
CA LEU A 180 9.89 -11.82 -14.40
C LEU A 180 9.64 -12.08 -15.89
N PHE A 181 9.83 -11.07 -16.75
CA PHE A 181 9.52 -11.17 -18.18
C PHE A 181 10.70 -11.56 -19.07
N PHE A 182 11.93 -11.27 -18.66
CA PHE A 182 13.09 -11.60 -19.49
C PHE A 182 13.43 -13.09 -19.39
N PRO A 183 13.75 -13.76 -20.52
CA PRO A 183 14.15 -15.16 -20.50
C PRO A 183 15.37 -15.42 -19.61
N ARG A 184 15.36 -16.55 -18.87
CA ARG A 184 16.43 -16.88 -17.90
C ARG A 184 17.85 -16.89 -18.47
N TRP A 185 18.03 -17.28 -19.74
CA TRP A 185 19.35 -17.28 -20.38
C TRP A 185 19.99 -15.89 -20.46
N THR A 186 19.18 -14.82 -20.51
CA THR A 186 19.68 -13.43 -20.55
C THR A 186 20.38 -13.01 -19.26
N ARG A 187 20.14 -13.71 -18.14
CA ARG A 187 20.72 -13.42 -16.82
C ARG A 187 22.25 -13.63 -16.79
N HIS A 188 22.79 -14.42 -17.71
CA HIS A 188 24.24 -14.62 -17.84
C HIS A 188 24.93 -13.48 -18.58
N ILE A 189 24.18 -12.70 -19.37
CA ILE A 189 24.69 -11.62 -20.23
C ILE A 189 24.43 -10.26 -19.59
N LEU A 190 23.21 -10.07 -19.06
CA LEU A 190 22.75 -8.80 -18.49
C LEU A 190 22.82 -8.81 -16.96
N PRO A 191 23.18 -7.68 -16.31
CA PRO A 191 23.42 -7.64 -14.86
C PRO A 191 22.14 -7.59 -14.02
N PHE A 192 20.95 -7.51 -14.62
CA PHE A 192 19.69 -7.25 -13.90
C PHE A 192 19.40 -8.29 -12.81
N TRP A 193 19.71 -9.57 -13.05
CA TRP A 193 19.50 -10.63 -12.05
C TRP A 193 20.45 -10.49 -10.86
N LYS A 194 21.75 -10.23 -11.13
CA LYS A 194 22.74 -10.00 -10.06
C LYS A 194 22.35 -8.79 -9.21
N ARG A 195 21.91 -7.70 -9.85
CA ARG A 195 21.41 -6.50 -9.15
C ARG A 195 20.15 -6.77 -8.33
N PHE A 196 19.22 -7.57 -8.86
CA PHE A 196 18.02 -7.96 -8.13
C PHE A 196 18.34 -8.80 -6.89
N VAL A 197 19.25 -9.77 -7.02
CA VAL A 197 19.73 -10.59 -5.89
C VAL A 197 20.43 -9.70 -4.86
N GLN A 198 21.31 -8.79 -5.28
CA GLN A 198 21.99 -7.84 -4.39
C GLN A 198 21.01 -6.94 -3.64
N ALA A 199 19.99 -6.40 -4.34
CA ALA A 199 18.96 -5.58 -3.71
C ALA A 199 18.19 -6.35 -2.63
N TRP A 200 17.88 -7.63 -2.85
CA TRP A 200 17.30 -8.47 -1.81
C TRP A 200 18.27 -8.77 -0.66
N ASP A 201 19.54 -9.02 -0.95
CA ASP A 201 20.55 -9.26 0.09
C ASP A 201 20.68 -8.02 0.99
N ASP A 202 20.80 -6.82 0.41
CA ASP A 202 20.85 -5.56 1.15
C ASP A 202 19.60 -5.32 2.00
N LEU A 203 18.42 -5.56 1.43
CA LEU A 203 17.15 -5.44 2.15
C LEU A 203 17.09 -6.37 3.36
N ASN A 204 17.43 -7.64 3.16
CA ASN A 204 17.36 -8.64 4.22
C ASN A 204 18.45 -8.41 5.27
N ASP A 205 19.64 -7.92 4.89
CA ASP A 205 20.73 -7.62 5.82
C ASP A 205 20.34 -6.53 6.81
N VAL A 206 19.78 -5.43 6.33
CA VAL A 206 19.36 -4.36 7.23
C VAL A 206 18.14 -4.79 8.06
N ALA A 207 17.16 -5.50 7.48
CA ALA A 207 16.02 -6.01 8.24
C ALA A 207 16.47 -6.98 9.36
N ARG A 208 17.42 -7.88 9.08
CA ARG A 208 18.05 -8.74 10.08
C ARG A 208 18.71 -7.91 11.17
N HIS A 209 19.52 -6.92 10.81
CA HIS A 209 20.20 -6.08 11.78
C HIS A 209 19.23 -5.35 12.74
N LEU A 210 18.11 -4.83 12.23
CA LEU A 210 17.08 -4.18 13.04
C LEU A 210 16.41 -5.17 14.01
N ILE A 211 16.06 -6.35 13.51
CA ILE A 211 15.42 -7.40 14.31
C ILE A 211 16.39 -7.92 15.38
N ASP A 212 17.64 -8.22 15.02
CA ASP A 212 18.67 -8.72 15.94
C ASP A 212 18.94 -7.73 17.07
N ARG A 213 19.02 -6.43 16.74
CA ARG A 213 19.17 -5.36 17.72
C ARG A 213 18.02 -5.37 18.72
N LYS A 214 16.78 -5.52 18.24
CA LYS A 214 15.60 -5.54 19.12
C LYS A 214 15.51 -6.83 19.94
N VAL A 215 15.83 -7.98 19.34
CA VAL A 215 15.92 -9.27 20.06
C VAL A 215 16.92 -9.18 21.19
N LYS A 216 18.09 -8.59 20.95
CA LYS A 216 19.11 -8.36 21.98
C LYS A 216 18.59 -7.44 23.09
N GLN A 217 17.94 -6.33 22.74
CA GLN A 217 17.35 -5.43 23.74
C GLN A 217 16.32 -6.13 24.62
N ILE A 218 15.43 -6.94 24.03
CA ILE A 218 14.44 -7.73 24.75
C ILE A 218 15.14 -8.71 25.70
N HIS A 219 16.16 -9.43 25.23
CA HIS A 219 16.93 -10.35 26.05
C HIS A 219 17.58 -9.65 27.25
N ASP A 220 18.26 -8.54 27.02
CA ASP A 220 18.92 -7.76 28.06
C ASP A 220 17.92 -7.21 29.10
N GLN A 221 16.69 -6.85 28.69
CA GLN A 221 15.60 -6.44 29.60
C GLN A 221 15.13 -7.60 30.47
N VAL A 222 14.93 -8.78 29.88
CA VAL A 222 14.54 -9.99 30.61
C VAL A 222 15.60 -10.37 31.64
N GLU A 223 16.89 -10.33 31.28
CA GLU A 223 17.99 -10.61 32.21
C GLU A 223 18.03 -9.64 33.40
N ARG A 224 17.64 -8.38 33.18
CA ARG A 224 17.52 -7.37 34.25
C ARG A 224 16.24 -7.52 35.08
N GLY A 225 15.36 -8.47 34.76
CA GLY A 225 14.07 -8.66 35.43
C GLY A 225 13.03 -7.59 35.10
N GLU A 226 13.23 -6.83 34.02
CA GLU A 226 12.31 -5.80 33.55
C GLU A 226 11.13 -6.45 32.80
N GLN A 227 9.94 -5.84 32.88
CA GLN A 227 8.83 -6.28 32.03
C GLN A 227 9.07 -5.86 30.59
N VAL A 228 9.05 -6.84 29.68
CA VAL A 228 9.16 -6.58 28.25
C VAL A 228 7.79 -6.17 27.72
N GLU A 229 7.58 -4.86 27.60
CA GLU A 229 6.48 -4.31 26.82
C GLU A 229 6.92 -4.11 25.37
N GLY A 230 6.16 -4.69 24.45
CA GLY A 230 6.41 -4.53 23.03
C GLY A 230 5.16 -4.78 22.22
N MET A 231 5.23 -4.45 20.94
CA MET A 231 4.06 -4.29 20.10
C MET A 231 3.94 -5.43 19.10
N TYR A 232 4.67 -5.34 17.97
CA TYR A 232 4.51 -6.28 16.87
C TYR A 232 5.60 -7.34 16.85
N LEU A 233 6.86 -6.93 16.71
CA LEU A 233 8.01 -7.85 16.71
C LEU A 233 8.08 -8.62 18.03
N THR A 234 7.92 -7.95 19.16
CA THR A 234 7.92 -8.58 20.48
C THR A 234 6.81 -9.63 20.61
N TYR A 235 5.62 -9.34 20.06
CA TYR A 235 4.51 -10.31 20.02
C TYR A 235 4.84 -11.53 19.13
N LEU A 236 5.43 -11.32 17.95
CA LEU A 236 5.74 -12.42 17.05
C LEU A 236 6.79 -13.36 17.67
N LEU A 237 7.85 -12.79 18.27
CA LEU A 237 8.89 -13.54 18.97
C LEU A 237 8.34 -14.32 20.17
N SER A 238 7.49 -13.70 20.99
CA SER A 238 6.93 -14.36 22.19
C SER A 238 5.85 -15.40 21.88
N SER A 239 5.16 -15.29 20.74
CA SER A 239 4.07 -16.22 20.38
C SER A 239 4.53 -17.64 20.07
N ASN A 240 5.80 -17.83 19.71
CA ASN A 240 6.38 -19.11 19.24
C ASN A 240 5.60 -19.78 18.10
N LYS A 241 4.76 -19.03 17.36
CA LYS A 241 3.98 -19.56 16.22
C LYS A 241 4.75 -19.58 14.91
N LEU A 242 5.85 -18.83 14.86
CA LEU A 242 6.72 -18.66 13.71
C LEU A 242 8.15 -18.97 14.12
N SER A 243 8.92 -19.57 13.21
CA SER A 243 10.37 -19.65 13.39
C SER A 243 10.99 -18.25 13.26
N LEU A 244 12.20 -18.07 13.79
CA LEU A 244 12.92 -16.80 13.66
C LEU A 244 13.13 -16.41 12.18
N GLY A 245 13.43 -17.40 11.32
CA GLY A 245 13.51 -17.22 9.86
C GLY A 245 12.22 -16.67 9.25
N GLU A 246 11.07 -17.20 9.67
CA GLU A 246 9.75 -16.74 9.23
C GLU A 246 9.41 -15.34 9.75
N VAL A 247 9.85 -14.99 10.97
CA VAL A 247 9.70 -13.64 11.52
C VAL A 247 10.48 -12.64 10.67
N TYR A 248 11.75 -12.91 10.36
CA TYR A 248 12.55 -12.02 9.49
C TYR A 248 11.85 -11.76 8.16
N ILE A 249 11.48 -12.83 7.45
CA ILE A 249 10.87 -12.70 6.11
C ILE A 249 9.50 -12.04 6.18
N SER A 250 8.67 -12.36 7.18
CA SER A 250 7.35 -11.74 7.34
C SER A 250 7.46 -10.23 7.58
N LEU A 251 8.41 -9.78 8.42
CA LEU A 251 8.60 -8.36 8.68
C LEU A 251 9.16 -7.62 7.47
N THR A 252 10.15 -8.21 6.77
CA THR A 252 10.66 -7.64 5.51
C THR A 252 9.55 -7.50 4.47
N GLU A 253 8.69 -8.51 4.31
CA GLU A 253 7.58 -8.47 3.37
C GLU A 253 6.48 -7.48 3.75
N LEU A 254 6.16 -7.36 5.04
CA LEU A 254 5.20 -6.36 5.53
C LEU A 254 5.71 -4.94 5.32
N LEU A 255 7.01 -4.72 5.54
CA LEU A 255 7.64 -3.44 5.30
C LEU A 255 7.55 -3.05 3.81
N LEU A 256 7.92 -3.95 2.90
CA LEU A 256 7.80 -3.72 1.45
C LEU A 256 6.38 -3.32 1.05
N GLY A 257 5.36 -3.93 1.66
CA GLY A 257 3.96 -3.60 1.40
C GLY A 257 3.48 -2.29 2.03
N GLY A 258 4.12 -1.82 3.09
CA GLY A 258 3.67 -0.66 3.88
C GLY A 258 4.25 0.69 3.46
N VAL A 259 5.31 0.70 2.64
CA VAL A 259 6.00 1.95 2.24
C VAL A 259 5.28 2.62 1.07
N ASP A 260 5.41 2.06 -0.14
CA ASP A 260 4.91 2.74 -1.34
C ASP A 260 3.38 2.92 -1.33
N THR A 261 2.64 2.07 -0.61
CA THR A 261 1.18 2.00 -0.74
C THR A 261 0.44 3.15 -0.06
N THR A 262 0.76 3.42 1.21
CA THR A 262 0.19 4.54 1.99
C THR A 262 0.66 5.87 1.44
N SER A 263 1.96 5.99 1.13
CA SER A 263 2.55 7.19 0.54
C SER A 263 1.92 7.57 -0.80
N ASN A 264 1.76 6.63 -1.73
CA ASN A 264 1.10 6.94 -3.01
C ASN A 264 -0.36 7.35 -2.82
N THR A 265 -1.06 6.75 -1.86
CA THR A 265 -2.45 7.14 -1.58
C THR A 265 -2.50 8.57 -1.05
N LEU A 266 -1.66 8.92 -0.08
CA LEU A 266 -1.58 10.28 0.46
C LEU A 266 -1.16 11.30 -0.61
N SER A 267 -0.21 10.95 -1.48
CA SER A 267 0.19 11.78 -2.62
C SER A 267 -1.00 12.14 -3.51
N TRP A 268 -1.80 11.15 -3.92
CA TRP A 268 -2.98 11.39 -4.73
C TRP A 268 -4.08 12.13 -3.97
N THR A 269 -4.27 11.85 -2.67
CA THR A 269 -5.23 12.58 -1.84
C THR A 269 -4.88 14.06 -1.78
N LEU A 270 -3.63 14.41 -1.45
CA LEU A 270 -3.19 15.81 -1.36
C LEU A 270 -3.23 16.49 -2.74
N TYR A 271 -2.89 15.79 -3.82
CA TYR A 271 -3.02 16.31 -5.18
C TYR A 271 -4.46 16.70 -5.54
N HIS A 272 -5.46 15.87 -5.20
CA HIS A 272 -6.86 16.19 -5.46
C HIS A 272 -7.37 17.32 -4.57
N LEU A 273 -7.04 17.29 -3.27
CA LEU A 273 -7.40 18.37 -2.35
C LEU A 273 -6.82 19.71 -2.77
N ALA A 274 -5.60 19.72 -3.30
CA ALA A 274 -4.93 20.93 -3.77
C ALA A 274 -5.59 21.56 -5.01
N ARG A 275 -6.36 20.77 -5.77
CA ARG A 275 -7.07 21.19 -6.99
C ARG A 275 -8.56 21.45 -6.78
N ASP A 276 -9.08 21.10 -5.62
CA ASP A 276 -10.49 21.25 -5.26
C ASP A 276 -10.61 21.89 -3.87
N ALA A 277 -10.68 23.22 -3.87
CA ALA A 277 -10.78 24.01 -2.65
C ALA A 277 -12.10 23.75 -1.90
N GLU A 278 -13.19 23.39 -2.59
CA GLU A 278 -14.47 23.09 -1.95
C GLU A 278 -14.37 21.82 -1.11
N VAL A 279 -13.85 20.74 -1.71
CA VAL A 279 -13.62 19.47 -1.02
C VAL A 279 -12.62 19.65 0.13
N GLN A 280 -11.54 20.39 -0.09
CA GLN A 280 -10.54 20.63 0.95
C GLN A 280 -11.11 21.44 2.12
N ASN A 281 -11.86 22.52 1.86
CA ASN A 281 -12.44 23.34 2.92
C ASN A 281 -13.50 22.57 3.70
N ARG A 282 -14.29 21.72 3.05
CA ARG A 282 -15.23 20.85 3.75
C ARG A 282 -14.53 19.82 4.64
N LEU A 283 -13.46 19.22 4.16
CA LEU A 283 -12.62 18.32 4.96
C LEU A 283 -12.02 19.04 6.17
N TYR A 284 -11.46 20.24 5.95
CA TYR A 284 -10.95 21.09 7.03
C TYR A 284 -12.03 21.39 8.08
N ASN A 285 -13.23 21.80 7.65
CA ASN A 285 -14.33 22.12 8.57
C ASN A 285 -14.77 20.91 9.40
N GLU A 286 -14.84 19.70 8.81
CA GLU A 286 -15.12 18.47 9.56
C GLU A 286 -14.04 18.24 10.64
N ILE A 287 -12.76 18.33 10.26
CA ILE A 287 -11.64 18.08 11.17
C ILE A 287 -11.60 19.12 12.29
N ALA A 288 -11.76 20.41 11.96
CA ALA A 288 -11.77 21.49 12.93
C ALA A 288 -12.96 21.40 13.91
N SER A 289 -14.11 20.89 13.46
CA SER A 289 -15.26 20.64 14.33
C SER A 289 -15.05 19.48 15.30
N VAL A 290 -14.33 18.43 14.89
CA VAL A 290 -14.10 17.24 15.73
C VAL A 290 -12.91 17.44 16.66
N CYS A 291 -11.86 18.12 16.19
CA CYS A 291 -10.62 18.40 16.89
C CYS A 291 -10.39 19.94 16.94
N PRO A 292 -11.12 20.67 17.80
CA PRO A 292 -10.98 22.11 17.93
C PRO A 292 -9.57 22.50 18.38
N ASN A 293 -9.12 23.71 18.05
CA ASN A 293 -7.80 24.23 18.43
C ASN A 293 -6.62 23.32 18.06
N LYS A 294 -6.73 22.61 16.93
CA LYS A 294 -5.70 21.68 16.43
C LYS A 294 -5.39 20.53 17.42
N GLU A 295 -6.39 20.13 18.22
CA GLU A 295 -6.28 18.96 19.12
C GLU A 295 -5.79 17.72 18.36
N LEU A 296 -4.92 16.94 19.00
CA LEU A 296 -4.40 15.70 18.42
C LEU A 296 -5.56 14.71 18.19
N PRO A 297 -5.83 14.27 16.94
CA PRO A 297 -6.94 13.37 16.66
C PRO A 297 -6.75 12.02 17.34
N THR A 298 -7.72 11.53 18.11
CA THR A 298 -7.70 10.17 18.67
C THR A 298 -8.41 9.19 17.75
N THR A 299 -8.28 7.88 17.98
CA THR A 299 -9.04 6.87 17.23
C THR A 299 -10.56 7.04 17.38
N GLU A 300 -11.02 7.56 18.51
CA GLU A 300 -12.42 7.94 18.73
C GLU A 300 -12.82 9.14 17.88
N HIS A 301 -11.98 10.18 17.78
CA HIS A 301 -12.19 11.31 16.88
C HIS A 301 -12.36 10.86 15.43
N LEU A 302 -11.53 9.92 14.95
CA LEU A 302 -11.66 9.39 13.59
C LEU A 302 -13.02 8.72 13.33
N THR A 303 -13.73 8.23 14.36
CA THR A 303 -15.09 7.68 14.17
C THR A 303 -16.11 8.75 13.76
N ARG A 304 -15.85 10.01 14.15
CA ARG A 304 -16.68 11.19 13.88
C ARG A 304 -16.27 11.97 12.63
N MET A 305 -15.33 11.45 11.84
CA MET A 305 -14.84 12.07 10.58
C MET A 305 -15.21 11.23 9.34
N PRO A 306 -16.51 11.07 9.00
CA PRO A 306 -16.93 10.29 7.85
C PRO A 306 -16.48 10.86 6.50
N TYR A 307 -16.37 12.19 6.36
CA TYR A 307 -15.94 12.82 5.11
C TYR A 307 -14.46 12.59 4.85
N MET A 308 -13.58 12.68 5.85
CA MET A 308 -12.18 12.29 5.70
C MET A 308 -12.03 10.85 5.21
N LYS A 309 -12.83 9.92 5.76
CA LYS A 309 -12.83 8.52 5.29
C LYS A 309 -13.33 8.41 3.86
N ALA A 310 -14.30 9.23 3.48
CA ALA A 310 -14.84 9.31 2.13
C ALA A 310 -13.79 9.85 1.13
N VAL A 311 -13.00 10.86 1.51
CA VAL A 311 -11.89 11.41 0.72
C VAL A 311 -10.86 10.32 0.41
N ILE A 312 -10.39 9.59 1.42
CA ILE A 312 -9.42 8.48 1.22
C ILE A 312 -10.03 7.36 0.37
N LYS A 313 -11.31 7.01 0.58
CA LYS A 313 -11.99 6.00 -0.23
C LYS A 313 -12.10 6.40 -1.69
N GLU A 314 -12.40 7.67 -1.96
CA GLU A 314 -12.48 8.20 -3.32
C GLU A 314 -11.11 8.23 -3.99
N THR A 315 -10.05 8.59 -3.24
CA THR A 315 -8.69 8.47 -3.74
C THR A 315 -8.36 7.03 -4.11
N LEU A 316 -8.64 6.06 -3.23
CA LEU A 316 -8.37 4.64 -3.48
C LEU A 316 -9.24 4.04 -4.60
N ARG A 317 -10.43 4.60 -4.86
CA ARG A 317 -11.24 4.23 -6.03
C ARG A 317 -10.55 4.67 -7.30
N MET A 318 -10.22 5.96 -7.42
CA MET A 318 -9.61 6.52 -8.63
C MET A 318 -8.17 6.01 -8.86
N TYR A 319 -7.43 5.81 -7.77
CA TYR A 319 -6.04 5.38 -7.79
C TYR A 319 -5.85 4.14 -6.93
N PRO A 320 -6.39 2.98 -7.35
CA PRO A 320 -6.14 1.74 -6.64
C PRO A 320 -4.65 1.42 -6.78
N VAL A 321 -3.94 1.45 -5.65
CA VAL A 321 -2.48 1.24 -5.59
C VAL A 321 -2.07 -0.04 -6.31
N VAL A 322 -2.89 -1.09 -6.20
CA VAL A 322 -2.79 -2.32 -7.00
C VAL A 322 -3.89 -2.26 -8.07
N PRO A 323 -3.57 -1.91 -9.33
CA PRO A 323 -4.58 -1.67 -10.37
C PRO A 323 -5.32 -2.93 -10.82
N GLY A 324 -4.79 -4.11 -10.51
CA GLY A 324 -5.50 -5.37 -10.65
C GLY A 324 -4.85 -6.47 -9.82
N ASN A 325 -5.65 -7.44 -9.40
CA ASN A 325 -5.24 -8.49 -8.47
C ASN A 325 -5.32 -9.86 -9.13
N GLY A 326 -4.36 -10.74 -8.85
CA GLY A 326 -4.36 -12.10 -9.36
C GLY A 326 -5.17 -13.06 -8.49
N ARG A 327 -5.86 -14.01 -9.11
CA ARG A 327 -6.40 -15.22 -8.45
C ARG A 327 -6.13 -16.46 -9.28
N LEU A 328 -5.50 -17.46 -8.68
CA LEU A 328 -5.28 -18.75 -9.30
C LEU A 328 -6.32 -19.74 -8.78
N THR A 329 -7.06 -20.39 -9.68
CA THR A 329 -7.95 -21.49 -9.29
C THR A 329 -7.09 -22.72 -8.97
N VAL A 330 -7.13 -23.21 -7.72
CA VAL A 330 -6.27 -24.33 -7.31
C VAL A 330 -7.10 -25.60 -7.11
N ASP A 331 -8.12 -25.51 -6.28
CA ASP A 331 -8.82 -26.70 -5.77
C ASP A 331 -9.96 -27.16 -6.69
N SER A 332 -10.55 -26.26 -7.46
CA SER A 332 -11.75 -26.50 -8.26
C SER A 332 -11.72 -25.79 -9.61
N GLU A 333 -12.49 -26.33 -10.53
CA GLU A 333 -12.91 -25.64 -11.75
C GLU A 333 -13.91 -24.55 -11.36
N VAL A 334 -14.02 -23.51 -12.18
CA VAL A 334 -14.91 -22.38 -11.90
C VAL A 334 -15.72 -22.02 -13.14
N ILE A 335 -16.92 -21.50 -12.91
CA ILE A 335 -17.77 -20.96 -13.97
C ILE A 335 -17.85 -19.45 -13.79
N VAL A 336 -17.51 -18.70 -14.84
CA VAL A 336 -17.56 -17.24 -14.86
C VAL A 336 -18.23 -16.80 -16.16
N ASP A 337 -19.33 -16.05 -16.05
CA ASP A 337 -20.16 -15.64 -17.20
C ASP A 337 -20.59 -16.80 -18.13
N ASN A 338 -20.94 -17.95 -17.55
CA ASN A 338 -21.26 -19.20 -18.27
C ASN A 338 -20.09 -19.86 -19.02
N TYR A 339 -18.87 -19.31 -18.91
CA TYR A 339 -17.67 -20.00 -19.38
C TYR A 339 -17.13 -20.90 -18.28
N TRP A 340 -16.82 -22.14 -18.64
CA TRP A 340 -16.13 -23.08 -17.77
C TRP A 340 -14.61 -22.89 -17.88
N PHE A 341 -13.93 -22.82 -16.72
CA PHE A 341 -12.49 -22.69 -16.64
C PHE A 341 -11.90 -23.84 -15.82
N PRO A 342 -10.86 -24.52 -16.34
CA PRO A 342 -10.21 -25.61 -15.62
C PRO A 342 -9.46 -25.11 -14.39
N LYS A 343 -9.07 -26.05 -13.52
CA LYS A 343 -8.09 -25.78 -12.45
C LYS A 343 -6.80 -25.18 -13.04
N LYS A 344 -6.09 -24.42 -12.21
CA LYS A 344 -4.85 -23.69 -12.53
C LYS A 344 -5.05 -22.57 -13.55
N THR A 345 -6.28 -22.05 -13.67
CA THR A 345 -6.55 -20.86 -14.46
C THR A 345 -6.19 -19.61 -13.66
N GLN A 346 -5.30 -18.78 -14.21
CA GLN A 346 -4.95 -17.50 -13.62
C GLN A 346 -5.95 -16.43 -14.07
N PHE A 347 -6.70 -15.90 -13.11
CA PHE A 347 -7.56 -14.74 -13.29
C PHE A 347 -6.83 -13.46 -12.90
N HIS A 348 -7.11 -12.38 -13.63
CA HIS A 348 -6.72 -11.03 -13.29
C HIS A 348 -7.96 -10.15 -13.14
N LEU A 349 -8.16 -9.67 -11.93
CA LEU A 349 -9.27 -8.84 -11.52
C LEU A 349 -8.93 -7.39 -11.85
N CYS A 350 -9.53 -6.83 -12.91
CA CYS A 350 -9.18 -5.51 -13.44
C CYS A 350 -9.78 -4.37 -12.60
N HIS A 351 -9.34 -4.22 -11.35
CA HIS A 351 -9.87 -3.23 -10.40
C HIS A 351 -9.87 -1.80 -10.94
N TYR A 352 -8.79 -1.36 -11.60
CA TYR A 352 -8.73 -0.02 -12.17
C TYR A 352 -9.83 0.22 -13.21
N ALA A 353 -10.13 -0.77 -14.06
CA ALA A 353 -11.20 -0.63 -15.06
C ALA A 353 -12.57 -0.50 -14.37
N VAL A 354 -12.83 -1.33 -13.37
CA VAL A 354 -14.11 -1.31 -12.64
C VAL A 354 -14.29 -0.03 -11.80
N SER A 355 -13.21 0.48 -11.23
CA SER A 355 -13.19 1.76 -10.52
C SER A 355 -13.58 2.95 -11.39
N HIS A 356 -13.37 2.86 -12.72
CA HIS A 356 -13.67 3.91 -13.69
C HIS A 356 -14.86 3.57 -14.59
N ASP A 357 -15.63 2.54 -14.24
CA ASP A 357 -16.84 2.15 -14.94
C ASP A 357 -18.00 3.05 -14.49
N GLU A 358 -18.53 3.84 -15.43
CA GLU A 358 -19.61 4.80 -15.20
C GLU A 358 -20.91 4.13 -14.72
N SER A 359 -21.12 2.84 -15.04
CA SER A 359 -22.26 2.07 -14.52
C SER A 359 -22.20 1.85 -13.00
N ASN A 360 -20.99 1.86 -12.43
CA ASN A 360 -20.77 1.76 -10.99
C ASN A 360 -20.56 3.14 -10.35
N PHE A 361 -19.88 4.04 -11.05
CA PHE A 361 -19.49 5.35 -10.53
C PHE A 361 -19.79 6.45 -11.55
N PRO A 362 -20.95 7.13 -11.45
CA PRO A 362 -21.25 8.29 -12.27
C PRO A 362 -20.17 9.36 -12.15
N GLU A 363 -19.79 9.97 -13.28
CA GLU A 363 -18.65 10.87 -13.41
C GLU A 363 -17.37 10.25 -12.79
N PRO A 364 -16.90 9.09 -13.29
CA PRO A 364 -15.85 8.30 -12.63
C PRO A 364 -14.49 9.02 -12.53
N GLU A 365 -14.24 9.98 -13.43
CA GLU A 365 -13.01 10.78 -13.47
C GLU A 365 -13.05 12.00 -12.54
N ARG A 366 -14.22 12.32 -11.97
CA ARG A 366 -14.37 13.43 -11.02
C ARG A 366 -14.14 12.95 -9.60
N PHE A 367 -13.35 13.72 -8.84
CA PHE A 367 -13.11 13.46 -7.42
C PHE A 367 -14.34 13.87 -6.60
N VAL A 368 -15.18 12.89 -6.23
CA VAL A 368 -16.44 13.16 -5.50
C VAL A 368 -16.50 12.32 -4.23
N PRO A 369 -15.89 12.76 -3.10
CA PRO A 369 -15.95 12.04 -1.83
C PRO A 369 -17.38 11.73 -1.36
N ASP A 370 -18.33 12.64 -1.63
CA ASP A 370 -19.73 12.50 -1.23
C ASP A 370 -20.38 11.17 -1.63
N ARG A 371 -19.90 10.50 -2.69
CA ARG A 371 -20.44 9.19 -3.10
C ARG A 371 -20.32 8.09 -2.05
N TRP A 372 -19.46 8.27 -1.05
CA TRP A 372 -19.24 7.31 0.03
C TRP A 372 -20.04 7.61 1.31
N LEU A 373 -20.68 8.78 1.40
CA LEU A 373 -21.46 9.18 2.58
C LEU A 373 -22.80 8.42 2.65
N ARG A 374 -23.32 8.23 3.87
CA ARG A 374 -24.53 7.43 4.10
C ARG A 374 -25.75 7.98 3.38
N ASP A 375 -25.89 9.29 3.38
CA ASP A 375 -27.04 10.01 2.82
C ASP A 375 -26.90 10.29 1.32
N SER A 376 -25.83 9.79 0.69
CA SER A 376 -25.61 9.97 -0.74
C SER A 376 -26.48 9.00 -1.56
N PRO A 377 -27.29 9.49 -2.51
CA PRO A 377 -28.08 8.63 -3.40
C PRO A 377 -27.22 7.65 -4.22
N SER A 378 -25.97 8.03 -4.50
CA SER A 378 -25.02 7.21 -5.26
C SER A 378 -24.38 6.07 -4.46
N ARG A 379 -24.50 6.07 -3.13
CA ARG A 379 -23.88 5.06 -2.28
C ARG A 379 -24.47 3.67 -2.51
N SER A 380 -25.76 3.56 -2.80
CA SER A 380 -26.42 2.28 -3.11
C SER A 380 -26.28 1.85 -4.58
N GLN A 381 -25.67 2.69 -5.44
CA GLN A 381 -25.59 2.42 -6.88
C GLN A 381 -24.40 1.53 -7.27
N HIS A 382 -23.30 1.56 -6.50
CA HIS A 382 -22.10 0.80 -6.86
C HIS A 382 -22.11 -0.62 -6.30
N HIS A 383 -21.66 -1.57 -7.09
CA HIS A 383 -21.54 -2.96 -6.66
C HIS A 383 -20.46 -3.11 -5.56
N PRO A 384 -20.61 -3.97 -4.52
CA PRO A 384 -19.64 -4.07 -3.43
C PRO A 384 -18.20 -4.45 -3.85
N TYR A 385 -18.06 -5.09 -5.02
CA TYR A 385 -16.77 -5.45 -5.60
C TYR A 385 -16.22 -4.41 -6.59
N SER A 386 -16.92 -3.30 -6.79
CA SER A 386 -16.49 -2.25 -7.73
C SER A 386 -15.35 -1.39 -7.18
N SER A 387 -15.18 -1.33 -5.86
CA SER A 387 -14.03 -0.72 -5.19
C SER A 387 -13.59 -1.58 -4.01
N VAL A 388 -12.50 -2.32 -4.20
CA VAL A 388 -11.90 -3.22 -3.20
C VAL A 388 -10.40 -2.98 -3.08
N PRO A 389 -9.95 -1.75 -2.71
CA PRO A 389 -8.55 -1.35 -2.76
C PRO A 389 -7.63 -2.18 -1.84
N PHE A 390 -8.20 -2.76 -0.78
CA PHE A 390 -7.49 -3.66 0.13
C PHE A 390 -7.74 -5.15 -0.17
N GLY A 391 -8.42 -5.48 -1.28
CA GLY A 391 -8.92 -6.82 -1.58
C GLY A 391 -10.05 -7.27 -0.65
N VAL A 392 -10.51 -8.50 -0.88
CA VAL A 392 -11.61 -9.15 -0.15
C VAL A 392 -11.16 -10.53 0.32
N GLY A 393 -11.83 -11.05 1.36
CA GLY A 393 -11.64 -12.41 1.87
C GLY A 393 -10.42 -12.58 2.77
N VAL A 394 -10.08 -13.84 3.06
CA VAL A 394 -9.01 -14.21 4.00
C VAL A 394 -7.62 -13.75 3.56
N ARG A 395 -7.43 -13.50 2.26
CA ARG A 395 -6.18 -12.99 1.67
C ARG A 395 -6.26 -11.50 1.30
N ALA A 396 -7.20 -10.75 1.87
CA ALA A 396 -7.20 -9.29 1.84
C ALA A 396 -5.92 -8.71 2.48
N CYS A 397 -5.67 -7.41 2.30
CA CYS A 397 -4.49 -6.72 2.85
C CYS A 397 -4.38 -6.93 4.37
N VAL A 398 -3.22 -7.43 4.82
CA VAL A 398 -2.93 -7.66 6.24
C VAL A 398 -2.71 -6.34 6.98
N GLY A 399 -2.17 -5.32 6.30
CA GLY A 399 -1.89 -4.00 6.87
C GLY A 399 -3.06 -3.02 6.81
N LYS A 400 -4.26 -3.43 6.38
CA LYS A 400 -5.38 -2.51 6.10
C LYS A 400 -5.64 -1.51 7.23
N ARG A 401 -5.74 -1.98 8.48
CA ARG A 401 -6.11 -1.11 9.61
C ARG A 401 -5.00 -0.13 9.97
N VAL A 402 -3.75 -0.59 9.92
CA VAL A 402 -2.58 0.26 10.14
C VAL A 402 -2.50 1.34 9.06
N ALA A 403 -2.62 0.96 7.79
CA ALA A 403 -2.63 1.88 6.67
C ALA A 403 -3.77 2.91 6.76
N GLU A 404 -4.99 2.48 7.09
CA GLU A 404 -6.12 3.39 7.33
C GLU A 404 -5.81 4.41 8.43
N LEU A 405 -5.30 3.96 9.59
CA LEU A 405 -4.95 4.86 10.70
C LEU A 405 -3.83 5.84 10.34
N GLU A 406 -2.77 5.36 9.69
CA GLU A 406 -1.64 6.18 9.24
C GLU A 406 -2.10 7.29 8.28
N MET A 407 -2.91 6.93 7.27
CA MET A 407 -3.46 7.91 6.33
C MET A 407 -4.41 8.90 7.01
N TYR A 408 -5.26 8.44 7.94
CA TYR A 408 -6.22 9.30 8.63
C TYR A 408 -5.54 10.29 9.56
N PHE A 409 -4.56 9.85 10.36
CA PHE A 409 -3.82 10.75 11.24
C PHE A 409 -2.96 11.74 10.45
N ALA A 410 -2.25 11.27 9.42
CA ALA A 410 -1.46 12.15 8.55
C ALA A 410 -2.33 13.21 7.89
N LEU A 411 -3.43 12.80 7.24
CA LEU A 411 -4.32 13.73 6.55
C LEU A 411 -4.98 14.71 7.52
N SER A 412 -5.47 14.23 8.67
CA SER A 412 -6.09 15.11 9.69
C SER A 412 -5.12 16.19 10.13
N ARG A 413 -3.89 15.80 10.45
CA ARG A 413 -2.85 16.69 10.96
C ARG A 413 -2.37 17.67 9.89
N LEU A 414 -2.19 17.22 8.65
CA LEU A 414 -1.83 18.10 7.55
C LEU A 414 -2.93 19.15 7.29
N MET A 415 -4.21 18.75 7.27
CA MET A 415 -5.32 19.68 7.06
C MET A 415 -5.56 20.62 8.24
N GLN A 416 -5.24 20.22 9.47
CA GLN A 416 -5.27 21.13 10.64
C GLN A 416 -4.26 22.28 10.49
N HIS A 417 -3.10 22.00 9.90
CA HIS A 417 -1.97 22.94 9.86
C HIS A 417 -1.84 23.69 8.55
N TYR A 418 -2.30 23.12 7.43
CA TYR A 418 -2.02 23.65 6.10
C TYR A 418 -3.25 23.65 5.19
N GLU A 419 -3.36 24.69 4.39
CA GLU A 419 -4.09 24.68 3.12
C GLU A 419 -3.10 24.26 2.03
N VAL A 420 -3.47 23.27 1.23
CA VAL A 420 -2.60 22.77 0.15
C VAL A 420 -3.09 23.31 -1.18
N ARG A 421 -2.18 23.77 -2.05
CA ARG A 421 -2.49 24.29 -3.39
C ARG A 421 -1.53 23.75 -4.44
N THR A 422 -1.98 23.69 -5.68
CA THR A 422 -1.09 23.54 -6.84
C THR A 422 -0.64 24.90 -7.33
N GLU A 423 0.54 24.99 -7.93
CA GLU A 423 0.92 26.20 -8.69
C GLU A 423 -0.10 26.50 -9.79
N GLU A 424 -0.28 27.79 -10.09
CA GLU A 424 -1.20 28.22 -11.13
C GLU A 424 -0.75 27.68 -12.49
N GLY A 425 -1.67 27.03 -13.21
CA GLY A 425 -1.35 26.40 -14.51
C GLY A 425 -0.61 25.06 -14.41
N ALA A 426 -0.41 24.49 -13.21
CA ALA A 426 0.23 23.18 -13.05
C ALA A 426 -0.47 22.08 -13.88
N PRO A 427 0.27 21.35 -14.73
CA PRO A 427 -0.31 20.35 -15.62
C PRO A 427 -0.95 19.20 -14.83
N SER A 428 -1.98 18.58 -15.41
CA SER A 428 -2.57 17.39 -14.81
C SER A 428 -1.57 16.22 -14.80
N ILE A 429 -1.43 15.59 -13.64
CA ILE A 429 -0.53 14.45 -13.44
C ILE A 429 -1.29 13.16 -13.73
N GLN A 430 -0.78 12.40 -14.69
CA GLN A 430 -1.38 11.12 -15.09
C GLN A 430 -0.84 9.98 -14.23
N PRO A 431 -1.61 8.93 -13.96
CA PRO A 431 -1.08 7.73 -13.33
C PRO A 431 -0.23 6.91 -14.31
N LYS A 432 0.76 6.18 -13.78
CA LYS A 432 1.53 5.14 -14.49
C LYS A 432 1.69 3.91 -13.61
N THR A 433 1.92 2.74 -14.21
CA THR A 433 2.21 1.51 -13.45
C THR A 433 3.71 1.22 -13.43
N ARG A 434 4.23 0.96 -12.22
CA ARG A 434 5.56 0.41 -11.92
C ARG A 434 5.36 -0.65 -10.83
N THR A 435 4.80 -1.80 -11.20
CA THR A 435 4.14 -2.77 -10.31
C THR A 435 2.93 -2.20 -9.56
N LEU A 436 3.10 -1.08 -8.86
CA LEU A 436 2.04 -0.28 -8.24
C LEU A 436 1.63 0.88 -9.16
N LEU A 437 0.44 1.42 -8.91
CA LEU A 437 -0.06 2.63 -9.55
C LEU A 437 0.55 3.87 -8.87
N ILE A 438 1.36 4.63 -9.60
CA ILE A 438 2.10 5.79 -9.08
C ILE A 438 1.89 7.03 -9.96
N PRO A 439 2.17 8.24 -9.44
CA PRO A 439 2.22 9.45 -10.26
C PRO A 439 3.24 9.33 -11.40
N SER A 440 2.89 9.81 -12.60
CA SER A 440 3.80 9.76 -13.75
C SER A 440 4.98 10.73 -13.62
N LYS A 441 4.78 11.82 -12.89
CA LYS A 441 5.73 12.89 -12.59
C LYS A 441 5.72 13.19 -11.08
N PRO A 442 6.76 13.83 -10.54
CA PRO A 442 6.74 14.39 -9.19
C PRO A 442 5.50 15.26 -8.97
N ILE A 443 5.04 15.29 -7.72
CA ILE A 443 3.91 16.12 -7.29
C ILE A 443 4.48 17.24 -6.44
N ASP A 444 4.44 18.45 -6.96
CA ASP A 444 4.90 19.67 -6.29
C ASP A 444 3.67 20.42 -5.79
N LEU A 445 3.61 20.75 -4.49
CA LEU A 445 2.46 21.40 -3.87
C LEU A 445 2.91 22.51 -2.92
N GLN A 446 2.10 23.57 -2.85
CA GLN A 446 2.22 24.65 -1.89
C GLN A 446 1.50 24.29 -0.59
N PHE A 447 2.17 24.44 0.55
CA PHE A 447 1.62 24.26 1.89
C PHE A 447 1.53 25.61 2.58
N ILE A 448 0.31 26.17 2.67
CA ILE A 448 0.05 27.49 3.23
C ILE A 448 -0.44 27.31 4.67
N PRO A 449 0.24 27.87 5.69
CA PRO A 449 -0.16 27.70 7.09
C PRO A 449 -1.59 28.20 7.35
N ARG A 450 -2.39 27.41 8.08
CA ARG A 450 -3.70 27.80 8.60
C ARG A 450 -3.55 28.41 10.00
N ALA A 451 -4.33 29.46 10.28
CA ALA A 451 -4.39 30.12 11.59
C ALA A 451 -4.71 29.13 12.72
#